data_AF-A0A4S4CFN3-F1
#
_entry.id   AF-A0A4S4CFN3-F1
#
_cell.length_a   1.000
_cell.length_b   1.000
_cell.length_c   1.000
_cell.angle_alpha   90.00
_cell.angle_beta   90.00
_cell.angle_gamma   90.00
#
_symmetry.space_group_name_H-M   'P 1'
#
loop_
_entity.id
_entity.type
_entity.pdbx_description
1 polymer ?
#
loop_
_entity_poly.entity_id
_entity_poly.type
_entity_poly.pdbx_seq_one_letter_code
_entity_poly.pdbx_strand_id
1 'polypeptide(L)'
;MLLVSSLCLRHTMPRGPEPKMPRPAWSTALRARRVALDLRQEDIAARTEDAISQGTISDLERGKVLISNLTSTRVSHLASALNWTVAEMQEALGIRLTAEVVKHGGYLINEVPASAVRTTTTTPRRALPEELEDMIRMRRDDNPELNEERWQQYLAGQRFGTGSVSAERWWRLYLLLKAEGIEPGGH
;
A
#
# COMPACT_ATOMS: atom_id res chain seq x y z
N MET A 1 -9.44 59.02 24.64
CA MET A 1 -9.95 57.65 24.43
C MET A 1 -10.19 57.46 22.94
N LEU A 2 -9.32 56.72 22.24
CA LEU A 2 -9.56 56.29 20.86
C LEU A 2 -9.26 54.79 20.82
N LEU A 3 -10.31 54.00 20.64
CA LEU A 3 -10.27 52.55 20.42
C LEU A 3 -9.76 52.31 19.00
N VAL A 4 -8.59 51.67 18.88
CA VAL A 4 -8.06 51.22 17.60
C VAL A 4 -8.65 49.84 17.33
N SER A 5 -9.70 49.80 16.52
CA SER A 5 -10.29 48.56 16.00
C SER A 5 -9.43 48.03 14.85
N SER A 6 -8.56 47.07 15.15
CA SER A 6 -7.87 46.27 14.13
C SER A 6 -8.87 45.33 13.45
N LEU A 7 -9.39 45.75 12.30
CA LEU A 7 -10.08 44.90 11.35
C LEU A 7 -9.09 43.90 10.76
N CYS A 8 -9.07 42.68 11.29
CA CYS A 8 -8.47 41.54 10.62
C CYS A 8 -9.23 41.28 9.31
N LEU A 9 -8.72 41.80 8.19
CA LEU A 9 -9.13 41.36 6.86
C LEU A 9 -8.84 39.86 6.75
N ARG A 10 -9.90 39.05 6.87
CA ARG A 10 -9.86 37.62 6.52
C ARG A 10 -9.71 37.53 5.01
N HIS A 11 -8.46 37.43 4.56
CA HIS A 11 -8.12 37.02 3.20
C HIS A 11 -8.73 35.63 2.98
N THR A 12 -9.88 35.59 2.30
CA THR A 12 -10.45 34.34 1.81
C THR A 12 -9.64 33.94 0.60
N MET A 13 -8.62 33.11 0.80
CA MET A 13 -7.87 32.55 -0.32
C MET A 13 -8.84 31.74 -1.20
N PRO A 14 -8.79 31.90 -2.54
CA PRO A 14 -9.62 31.14 -3.45
C PRO A 14 -9.29 29.65 -3.24
N ARG A 15 -10.30 28.90 -2.79
CA ARG A 15 -10.19 27.45 -2.63
C ARG A 15 -9.85 26.88 -4.00
N GLY A 16 -8.71 26.20 -4.07
CA GLY A 16 -8.24 25.54 -5.30
C GLY A 16 -9.30 24.60 -5.90
N PRO A 17 -9.07 24.15 -7.15
CA PRO A 17 -10.07 23.45 -7.95
C PRO A 17 -10.75 22.34 -7.17
N GLU A 18 -12.09 22.31 -7.26
CA GLU A 18 -12.93 21.33 -6.61
C GLU A 18 -12.42 19.90 -6.94
N PRO A 19 -12.22 19.04 -5.93
CA PRO A 19 -11.74 17.69 -6.18
C PRO A 19 -12.74 16.95 -7.07
N LYS A 20 -12.29 16.54 -8.27
CA LYS A 20 -13.10 15.81 -9.27
C LYS A 20 -13.54 14.41 -8.84
N MET A 21 -13.12 13.94 -7.67
CA MET A 21 -13.43 12.60 -7.17
C MET A 21 -14.15 12.68 -5.82
N PRO A 22 -15.17 11.84 -5.60
CA PRO A 22 -15.81 11.72 -4.29
C PRO A 22 -14.73 11.35 -3.26
N ARG A 23 -14.72 12.07 -2.13
CA ARG A 23 -13.77 11.77 -1.05
C ARG A 23 -14.09 10.38 -0.51
N PRO A 24 -13.11 9.47 -0.42
CA PRO A 24 -13.35 8.13 0.08
C PRO A 24 -13.77 8.19 1.56
N ALA A 25 -14.61 7.24 1.98
CA ALA A 25 -15.22 7.24 3.32
C ALA A 25 -14.15 7.30 4.44
N TRP A 26 -13.05 6.56 4.27
CA TRP A 26 -11.93 6.55 5.21
C TRP A 26 -11.29 7.94 5.39
N SER A 27 -11.14 8.72 4.32
CA SER A 27 -10.51 10.06 4.41
C SER A 27 -11.37 11.03 5.22
N THR A 28 -12.69 10.86 5.12
CA THR A 28 -13.67 11.62 5.88
C THR A 28 -13.66 11.21 7.35
N ALA A 29 -13.57 9.91 7.64
CA ALA A 29 -13.45 9.39 9.01
C ALA A 29 -12.17 9.87 9.71
N LEU A 30 -11.03 9.91 9.00
CA LEU A 30 -9.77 10.43 9.53
C LEU A 30 -9.87 11.91 9.89
N ARG A 31 -10.46 12.72 8.99
CA ARG A 31 -10.72 14.14 9.24
C ARG A 31 -11.68 14.34 10.41
N ALA A 32 -12.75 13.53 10.48
CA ALA A 32 -13.73 13.60 11.56
C ALA A 32 -13.08 13.33 12.92
N ARG A 33 -12.20 12.32 13.01
CA ARG A 33 -11.44 12.02 14.22
C ARG A 33 -10.54 13.17 14.63
N ARG A 34 -9.79 13.77 13.69
CA ARG A 34 -8.96 14.94 13.99
C ARG A 34 -9.79 16.09 14.56
N VAL A 35 -10.93 16.40 13.93
CA VAL A 35 -11.81 17.48 14.39
C VAL A 35 -12.41 17.18 15.76
N ALA A 36 -12.75 15.91 16.05
CA ALA A 36 -13.24 15.49 17.36
C ALA A 36 -12.20 15.65 18.48
N LEU A 37 -10.90 15.63 18.15
CA LEU A 37 -9.80 15.89 19.07
C LEU A 37 -9.41 17.38 19.17
N ASP A 38 -10.12 18.26 18.44
CA ASP A 38 -9.82 19.69 18.28
C ASP A 38 -8.38 19.96 17.80
N LEU A 39 -7.85 19.08 16.95
CA LEU A 39 -6.49 19.19 16.42
C LEU A 39 -6.47 19.81 15.03
N ARG A 40 -5.43 20.59 14.74
CA ARG A 40 -5.09 21.03 13.39
C ARG A 40 -4.18 20.00 12.72
N GLN A 41 -4.01 20.13 11.41
CA GLN A 41 -3.13 19.23 10.65
C GLN A 41 -1.66 19.39 11.08
N GLU A 42 -1.25 20.62 11.43
CA GLU A 42 0.07 20.93 12.01
C GLU A 42 0.28 20.23 13.35
N ASP A 43 -0.76 20.13 14.20
CA ASP A 43 -0.67 19.46 15.49
C ASP A 43 -0.47 17.94 15.33
N ILE A 44 -1.11 17.32 14.34
CA ILE A 44 -0.87 15.90 14.03
C ILE A 44 0.57 15.71 13.53
N ALA A 45 1.05 16.57 12.63
CA ALA A 45 2.43 16.46 12.12
C ALA A 45 3.45 16.52 13.26
N ALA A 46 3.28 17.49 14.18
CA ALA A 46 4.11 17.62 15.37
C ALA A 46 4.03 16.40 16.29
N ARG A 47 2.83 15.83 16.50
CA ARG A 47 2.63 14.61 17.30
C ARG A 47 3.22 13.35 16.66
N THR A 48 3.41 13.35 15.35
CA THR A 48 4.09 12.26 14.64
C THR A 48 5.61 12.41 14.62
N GLU A 49 6.19 13.35 15.38
CA GLU A 49 7.64 13.63 15.38
C GLU A 49 8.19 13.88 13.96
N ASP A 50 7.43 14.64 13.16
CA ASP A 50 7.73 14.93 11.75
C ASP A 50 7.85 13.69 10.83
N ALA A 51 7.46 12.50 11.31
CA ALA A 51 7.42 11.29 10.49
C ALA A 51 6.43 11.43 9.32
N ILE A 52 5.40 12.25 9.49
CA ILE A 52 4.39 12.61 8.49
C ILE A 52 4.25 14.13 8.41
N SER A 53 4.50 14.69 7.23
CA SER A 53 4.35 16.13 7.01
C SER A 53 2.87 16.57 7.01
N GLN A 54 2.62 17.85 7.34
CA GLN A 54 1.29 18.46 7.23
C GLN A 54 0.69 18.33 5.82
N GLY A 55 1.53 18.41 4.78
CA GLY A 55 1.11 18.19 3.39
C GLY A 55 0.59 16.78 3.16
N THR A 56 1.29 15.77 3.69
CA THR A 56 0.86 14.36 3.63
C THR A 56 -0.46 14.13 4.36
N ILE A 57 -0.66 14.75 5.54
CA ILE A 57 -1.94 14.68 6.27
C ILE A 57 -3.06 15.30 5.45
N SER A 58 -2.81 16.44 4.81
CA SER A 58 -3.77 17.07 3.89
C SER A 58 -4.09 16.20 2.68
N ASP A 59 -3.11 15.48 2.13
CA ASP A 59 -3.32 14.53 1.04
C ASP A 59 -4.12 13.30 1.47
N LEU A 60 -3.88 12.79 2.69
CA LEU A 60 -4.66 11.71 3.28
C LEU A 60 -6.12 12.12 3.50
N GLU A 61 -6.37 13.29 4.10
CA GLU A 61 -7.73 13.81 4.32
C GLU A 61 -8.49 14.15 3.04
N ARG A 62 -7.77 14.38 1.94
CA ARG A 62 -8.36 14.57 0.61
C ARG A 62 -8.56 13.26 -0.16
N GLY A 63 -8.06 12.14 0.35
CA GLY A 63 -8.08 10.86 -0.36
C GLY A 63 -7.08 10.76 -1.51
N LYS A 64 -6.11 11.66 -1.61
CA LYS A 64 -5.09 11.64 -2.68
C LYS A 64 -4.03 10.57 -2.45
N VAL A 65 -3.65 10.36 -1.19
CA VAL A 65 -2.69 9.34 -0.76
C VAL A 65 -3.46 8.28 0.01
N LEU A 66 -3.21 7.02 -0.27
CA LEU A 66 -3.79 5.91 0.49
C LEU A 66 -2.97 5.65 1.75
N ILE A 67 -3.63 5.31 2.85
CA ILE A 67 -2.96 4.93 4.11
C ILE A 67 -2.10 3.68 3.91
N SER A 68 -2.52 2.76 3.02
CA SER A 68 -1.74 1.59 2.62
C SER A 68 -0.40 1.91 1.94
N ASN A 69 -0.23 3.13 1.43
CA ASN A 69 1.03 3.58 0.83
C ASN A 69 2.02 4.11 1.88
N LEU A 70 1.61 4.25 3.14
CA LEU A 70 2.48 4.64 4.24
C LEU A 70 3.24 3.41 4.75
N THR A 71 4.47 3.64 5.22
CA THR A 71 5.22 2.60 5.94
C THR A 71 4.50 2.23 7.23
N SER A 72 4.65 0.98 7.69
CA SER A 72 4.07 0.53 8.96
C SER A 72 4.42 1.43 10.13
N THR A 73 5.67 1.92 10.18
CA THR A 73 6.12 2.92 11.17
C THR A 73 5.27 4.20 11.11
N ARG A 74 5.07 4.77 9.91
CA ARG A 74 4.25 5.99 9.74
C ARG A 74 2.79 5.75 10.12
N VAL A 75 2.23 4.60 9.77
CA VAL A 75 0.87 4.23 10.19
C VAL A 75 0.77 4.19 11.72
N SER A 76 1.73 3.57 12.40
CA SER A 76 1.75 3.52 13.87
C SER A 76 1.85 4.91 14.51
N HIS A 77 2.70 5.80 13.98
CA HIS A 77 2.78 7.19 14.44
C HIS A 77 1.47 7.94 14.21
N LEU A 78 0.83 7.77 13.05
CA LEU A 78 -0.46 8.39 12.74
C LEU A 78 -1.56 7.91 13.68
N ALA A 79 -1.60 6.61 13.98
CA ALA A 79 -2.55 6.02 14.91
C ALA A 79 -2.36 6.57 16.32
N SER A 80 -1.12 6.59 16.80
CA SER A 80 -0.77 7.18 18.09
C SER A 80 -1.16 8.67 18.17
N ALA A 81 -0.87 9.46 17.14
CA ALA A 81 -1.20 10.88 17.10
C ALA A 81 -2.73 11.15 17.13
N LEU A 82 -3.52 10.24 16.56
CA LEU A 82 -5.00 10.27 16.55
C LEU A 82 -5.64 9.56 17.76
N ASN A 83 -4.83 9.16 18.73
CA ASN A 83 -5.24 8.41 19.92
C ASN A 83 -6.08 7.18 19.55
N TRP A 84 -5.55 6.39 18.62
CA TRP A 84 -6.05 5.09 18.19
C TRP A 84 -4.94 4.06 18.23
N THR A 85 -5.30 2.82 18.50
CA THR A 85 -4.49 1.67 18.13
C THR A 85 -4.56 1.45 16.61
N VAL A 86 -3.59 0.73 16.04
CA VAL A 86 -3.62 0.39 14.61
C VAL A 86 -4.88 -0.41 14.25
N ALA A 87 -5.36 -1.26 15.16
CA ALA A 87 -6.57 -2.05 14.97
C ALA A 87 -7.83 -1.16 14.96
N GLU A 88 -7.98 -0.24 15.92
CA GLU A 88 -9.09 0.72 15.95
C GLU A 88 -9.08 1.63 14.73
N MET A 89 -7.90 2.05 14.28
CA MET A 89 -7.76 2.84 13.05
C MET A 89 -8.24 2.03 11.83
N GLN A 90 -7.86 0.76 11.70
CA GLN A 90 -8.31 -0.10 10.61
C GLN A 90 -9.84 -0.26 10.61
N GLU A 91 -10.42 -0.48 11.79
CA GLU A 91 -11.87 -0.58 11.96
C GLU A 91 -12.59 0.73 11.61
N ALA A 92 -12.16 1.84 12.20
CA ALA A 92 -12.78 3.15 12.00
C ALA A 92 -12.70 3.65 10.55
N LEU A 93 -11.66 3.23 9.84
CA LEU A 93 -11.43 3.59 8.44
C LEU A 93 -11.99 2.54 7.46
N GLY A 94 -12.41 1.38 7.95
CA GLY A 94 -12.85 0.26 7.11
C GLY A 94 -11.73 -0.27 6.19
N ILE A 95 -10.47 -0.09 6.57
CA ILE A 95 -9.31 -0.54 5.78
C ILE A 95 -8.62 -1.70 6.48
N ARG A 96 -8.17 -2.70 5.73
CA ARG A 96 -7.23 -3.71 6.24
C ARG A 96 -5.84 -3.41 5.69
N LEU A 97 -4.92 -3.07 6.59
CA LEU A 97 -3.50 -2.98 6.28
C LEU A 97 -2.92 -4.39 6.47
N THR A 98 -2.70 -5.12 5.39
CA THR A 98 -1.96 -6.37 5.42
C THR A 98 -0.47 -6.05 5.38
N ALA A 99 0.35 -6.81 6.12
CA ALA A 99 1.80 -6.59 6.21
C ALA A 99 2.54 -6.74 4.86
N GLU A 100 1.86 -7.19 3.81
CA GLU A 100 2.41 -7.45 2.48
C GLU A 100 2.39 -6.22 1.55
N VAL A 101 1.73 -5.12 1.92
CA VAL A 101 1.62 -3.92 1.06
C VAL A 101 2.76 -2.92 1.32
N VAL A 102 3.96 -3.41 1.60
CA VAL A 102 5.16 -2.55 1.79
C VAL A 102 5.92 -2.33 0.48
N LYS A 103 5.54 -3.00 -0.61
CA LYS A 103 6.21 -2.83 -1.91
C LYS A 103 5.19 -2.76 -3.02
N HIS A 104 4.54 -1.62 -3.22
CA HIS A 104 4.31 -1.07 -4.56
C HIS A 104 3.62 0.28 -4.43
N GLY A 105 4.38 1.36 -4.68
CA GLY A 105 3.77 2.61 -5.14
C GLY A 105 3.07 2.32 -6.46
N GLY A 106 1.77 2.13 -6.41
CA GLY A 106 0.95 1.72 -7.54
C GLY A 106 -0.51 1.82 -7.15
N TYR A 107 -1.20 2.76 -7.78
CA TYR A 107 -2.62 3.05 -7.63
C TYR A 107 -3.50 1.85 -8.03
N LEU A 108 -4.77 1.90 -7.59
CA LEU A 108 -5.93 1.00 -7.88
C LEU A 108 -5.96 -0.26 -6.98
N ILE A 109 -7.02 -0.61 -6.23
CA ILE A 109 -8.43 -0.80 -6.64
C ILE A 109 -9.38 -0.97 -5.43
N ASN A 110 -10.65 -0.61 -5.67
CA ASN A 110 -11.94 -1.15 -5.17
C ASN A 110 -12.24 -1.23 -3.66
N GLU A 111 -13.15 -0.34 -3.25
CA GLU A 111 -13.97 -0.48 -2.05
C GLU A 111 -14.84 -1.75 -2.14
N VAL A 112 -14.59 -2.74 -1.28
CA VAL A 112 -15.50 -3.89 -1.09
C VAL A 112 -16.29 -3.65 0.20
N PRO A 113 -17.63 -3.67 0.19
CA PRO A 113 -18.43 -3.40 1.38
C PRO A 113 -18.27 -4.48 2.45
N ALA A 114 -18.29 -4.04 3.70
CA ALA A 114 -17.98 -4.78 4.94
C ALA A 114 -19.00 -5.86 5.35
N SER A 115 -19.53 -6.63 4.42
CA SER A 115 -20.47 -7.71 4.72
C SER A 115 -20.34 -8.85 3.74
N ALA A 116 -19.28 -9.66 3.90
CA ALA A 116 -19.40 -11.11 3.80
C ALA A 116 -18.08 -11.79 4.18
N VAL A 117 -18.24 -12.91 4.89
CA VAL A 117 -17.34 -14.07 4.94
C VAL A 117 -16.16 -14.01 5.93
N ARG A 118 -16.41 -14.64 7.08
CA ARG A 118 -15.42 -15.48 7.75
C ARG A 118 -15.01 -16.61 6.80
N THR A 119 -13.81 -16.59 6.23
CA THR A 119 -13.12 -17.81 5.76
C THR A 119 -11.61 -17.59 5.75
N THR A 120 -10.94 -18.39 6.58
CA THR A 120 -9.63 -19.04 6.36
C THR A 120 -8.58 -18.34 5.49
N THR A 121 -7.45 -18.07 6.14
CA THR A 121 -6.11 -17.83 5.59
C THR A 121 -5.82 -18.68 4.34
N THR A 122 -5.74 -18.06 3.17
CA THR A 122 -5.09 -18.61 1.98
C THR A 122 -4.38 -17.45 1.31
N THR A 123 -3.05 -17.44 1.43
CA THR A 123 -2.14 -16.53 0.72
C THR A 123 -2.51 -16.51 -0.76
N PRO A 124 -2.65 -15.33 -1.40
CA PRO A 124 -3.01 -15.26 -2.81
C PRO A 124 -1.88 -15.88 -3.65
N ARG A 125 -2.15 -17.06 -4.21
CA ARG A 125 -1.31 -17.76 -5.18
C ARG A 125 -0.98 -16.80 -6.32
N ARG A 126 0.27 -16.34 -6.42
CA ARG A 126 0.68 -15.42 -7.47
C ARG A 126 0.49 -16.13 -8.81
N ALA A 127 -0.31 -15.55 -9.70
CA ALA A 127 -0.50 -16.07 -11.05
C ALA A 127 0.86 -16.15 -11.74
N LEU A 128 1.17 -17.31 -12.33
CA LEU A 128 2.42 -17.52 -13.06
C LEU A 128 2.35 -16.72 -14.37
N PRO A 129 3.43 -16.04 -14.79
CA PRO A 129 3.50 -15.44 -16.12
C PRO A 129 3.34 -16.51 -17.20
N GLU A 130 2.63 -16.18 -18.29
CA GLU A 130 2.34 -17.11 -19.39
C GLU A 130 3.63 -17.72 -19.98
N GLU A 131 4.71 -16.93 -20.08
CA GLU A 131 5.99 -17.39 -20.61
C GLU A 131 6.72 -18.34 -19.65
N LEU A 132 6.49 -18.21 -18.34
CA LEU A 132 7.00 -19.14 -17.33
C LEU A 132 6.21 -20.46 -17.39
N GLU A 133 4.89 -20.39 -17.54
CA GLU A 133 4.05 -21.57 -17.74
C GLU A 133 4.44 -22.33 -19.01
N ASP A 134 4.73 -21.61 -20.09
CA ASP A 134 5.23 -22.20 -21.33
C ASP A 134 6.57 -22.92 -21.12
N MET A 135 7.51 -22.31 -20.40
CA MET A 135 8.79 -22.93 -20.08
C MET A 135 8.60 -24.20 -19.25
N ILE A 136 7.77 -24.14 -18.20
CA ILE A 136 7.46 -25.29 -17.35
C ILE A 136 6.81 -26.39 -18.20
N ARG A 137 5.81 -26.06 -19.02
CA ARG A 137 5.13 -27.02 -19.90
C ARG A 137 6.09 -27.73 -20.85
N MET A 138 7.08 -27.01 -21.40
CA MET A 138 8.06 -27.56 -22.34
C MET A 138 9.17 -28.38 -21.68
N ARG A 139 9.50 -28.12 -20.40
CA ARG A 139 10.69 -28.68 -19.74
C ARG A 139 10.41 -29.54 -18.50
N ARG A 140 9.16 -29.61 -18.06
CA ARG A 140 8.74 -30.39 -16.87
C ARG A 140 9.06 -31.88 -16.97
N ASP A 141 9.10 -32.43 -18.17
CA ASP A 141 9.38 -33.85 -18.39
C ASP A 141 10.88 -34.15 -18.18
N ASP A 142 11.75 -33.21 -18.57
CA ASP A 142 13.20 -33.29 -18.38
C ASP A 142 13.64 -32.85 -16.97
N ASN A 143 12.86 -31.98 -16.31
CA ASN A 143 13.20 -31.38 -15.02
C ASN A 143 11.97 -31.37 -14.10
N PRO A 144 11.74 -32.46 -13.33
CA PRO A 144 10.53 -32.60 -12.50
C PRO A 144 10.46 -31.52 -11.39
N GLU A 145 11.59 -30.96 -10.98
CA GLU A 145 11.67 -29.87 -9.99
C GLU A 145 10.92 -28.60 -10.44
N LEU A 146 10.75 -28.37 -11.74
CA LEU A 146 9.95 -27.24 -12.26
C LEU A 146 8.45 -27.37 -11.96
N ASN A 147 7.97 -28.59 -11.68
CA ASN A 147 6.59 -28.81 -11.23
C ASN A 147 6.41 -28.46 -9.74
N GLU A 148 7.50 -28.29 -9.00
CA GLU A 148 7.42 -27.97 -7.58
C GLU A 148 6.99 -26.51 -7.39
N GLU A 149 6.02 -26.32 -6.50
CA GLU A 149 5.44 -25.01 -6.24
C GLU A 149 6.49 -23.98 -5.79
N ARG A 150 7.49 -24.41 -5.01
CA ARG A 150 8.59 -23.54 -4.55
C ARG A 150 9.41 -22.96 -5.71
N TRP A 151 9.69 -23.76 -6.74
CA TRP A 151 10.41 -23.30 -7.92
C TRP A 151 9.56 -22.35 -8.76
N GLN A 152 8.27 -22.66 -8.91
CA GLN A 152 7.34 -21.81 -9.67
C GLN A 152 7.15 -20.45 -9.00
N GLN A 153 6.96 -20.41 -7.67
CA GLN A 153 6.82 -19.18 -6.91
C GLN A 153 8.12 -18.37 -6.88
N TYR A 154 9.26 -19.05 -6.73
CA TYR A 154 10.56 -18.38 -6.72
C TYR A 154 10.86 -17.73 -8.07
N LEU A 155 10.67 -18.47 -9.17
CA LEU A 155 10.82 -17.96 -10.51
C LEU A 155 9.82 -16.83 -10.78
N ALA A 156 8.52 -17.01 -10.47
CA ALA A 156 7.51 -15.95 -10.62
C ALA A 156 7.79 -14.69 -9.77
N GLY A 157 8.63 -14.79 -8.73
CA GLY A 157 9.12 -13.65 -7.96
C GLY A 157 10.22 -12.85 -8.64
N GLN A 158 10.92 -13.43 -9.63
CA GLN A 158 12.03 -12.80 -10.33
C GLN A 158 11.53 -11.76 -11.33
N ARG A 159 12.20 -10.61 -11.37
CA ARG A 159 11.89 -9.52 -12.29
C ARG A 159 12.96 -9.48 -13.36
N PHE A 160 12.58 -9.66 -14.63
CA PHE A 160 13.46 -9.31 -15.73
C PHE A 160 13.50 -7.79 -15.89
N GLY A 161 14.69 -7.26 -16.18
CA GLY A 161 14.85 -5.88 -16.62
C GLY A 161 14.20 -5.63 -17.99
N THR A 162 14.47 -4.47 -18.59
CA THR A 162 13.93 -4.07 -19.90
C THR A 162 14.13 -5.13 -20.99
N GLY A 163 13.10 -5.33 -21.81
CA GLY A 163 13.05 -6.28 -22.93
C GLY A 163 11.96 -7.34 -22.76
N SER A 164 11.56 -7.99 -23.84
CA SER A 164 10.54 -9.05 -23.82
C SER A 164 10.99 -10.22 -22.94
N VAL A 165 10.05 -10.73 -22.14
CA VAL A 165 10.23 -11.97 -21.39
C VAL A 165 9.80 -13.12 -22.30
N SER A 166 10.53 -14.23 -22.27
CA SER A 166 10.24 -15.41 -23.07
C SER A 166 10.55 -16.67 -22.29
N ALA A 167 9.97 -17.80 -22.70
CA ALA A 167 10.21 -19.10 -22.07
C ALA A 167 11.69 -19.48 -22.02
N GLU A 168 12.47 -19.16 -23.08
CA GLU A 168 13.91 -19.42 -23.11
C GLU A 168 14.67 -18.56 -22.10
N ARG A 169 14.23 -17.33 -21.86
CA ARG A 169 14.84 -16.43 -20.87
C ARG A 169 14.60 -16.94 -19.45
N TRP A 170 13.40 -17.45 -19.17
CA TRP A 170 13.08 -18.15 -17.93
C TRP A 170 13.93 -19.41 -17.74
N TRP A 171 14.12 -20.18 -18.80
CA TRP A 171 14.95 -21.38 -18.77
C TRP A 171 16.41 -21.06 -18.45
N ARG A 172 16.98 -20.02 -19.08
CA ARG A 172 18.34 -19.55 -18.77
C ARG A 172 18.50 -19.13 -17.31
N LEU A 173 17.48 -18.48 -16.74
CA LEU A 173 17.48 -18.10 -15.34
C LEU A 173 17.46 -19.34 -14.42
N TYR A 174 16.62 -20.33 -14.73
CA TYR A 174 16.59 -21.59 -13.98
C TYR A 174 17.96 -22.30 -14.00
N LEU A 175 18.58 -22.42 -15.17
CA LEU A 175 19.91 -23.02 -15.30
C LEU A 175 20.98 -22.26 -14.51
N LEU A 176 20.93 -20.92 -14.51
CA LEU A 176 21.84 -20.09 -13.75
C LEU A 176 21.67 -20.33 -12.24
N LEU A 177 20.44 -20.39 -11.73
CA LEU A 177 20.17 -20.67 -10.33
C LEU A 177 20.68 -22.06 -9.92
N LYS A 178 20.49 -23.09 -10.77
CA LYS A 178 21.01 -24.44 -10.52
C LYS A 178 22.54 -24.48 -10.57
N ALA A 179 23.16 -23.74 -11.48
CA ALA A 179 24.62 -23.65 -11.57
C ALA A 179 25.24 -22.99 -10.32
N GLU A 180 24.56 -22.00 -9.74
CA GLU A 180 24.94 -21.32 -8.49
C GLU A 180 24.55 -22.13 -7.24
N GLY A 181 23.92 -23.30 -7.38
CA GLY A 181 23.47 -24.14 -6.27
C GLY A 181 22.35 -23.50 -5.43
N ILE A 182 21.61 -22.54 -6.00
CA ILE A 182 20.53 -21.84 -5.30
C ILE A 182 19.25 -22.68 -5.37
N GLU A 183 18.78 -23.13 -4.22
CA GLU A 183 17.50 -23.83 -4.10
C GLU A 183 16.42 -22.94 -3.45
N PRO A 184 15.24 -22.81 -4.07
CA PRO A 184 14.17 -22.01 -3.52
C PRO A 184 13.63 -22.65 -2.24
N GLY A 185 13.78 -21.95 -1.12
CA GLY A 185 13.30 -22.38 0.20
C GLY A 185 14.30 -23.18 1.05
N GLY A 186 15.60 -23.20 0.70
CA GLY A 186 16.63 -23.88 1.49
C GLY A 186 17.30 -23.00 2.56
N HIS A 187 17.11 -23.42 3.82
CA HIS A 187 17.79 -23.12 5.11
C HIS A 187 18.23 -21.70 5.48
#